data_AF-A0A2V5QX30-F1
#
_entry.id   AF-A0A2V5QX30-F1
#
_cell.length_a   1.000
_cell.length_b   1.000
_cell.length_c   1.000
_cell.angle_alpha   90.00
_cell.angle_beta   90.00
_cell.angle_gamma   90.00
#
_symmetry.space_group_name_H-M   'P 1'
#
loop_
_entity.id
_entity.type
_entity.pdbx_description
1 polymer ?
#
loop_
_entity_poly.entity_id
_entity_poly.type
_entity_poly.pdbx_seq_one_letter_code
_entity_poly.pdbx_strand_id
1 'polypeptide(L)'
;MPPRKRRLRSRKPATGRSPQKPRVTTRAKSPPRKSRSKSPKKVGAVPPLPAQPEEILFRVEGKMSTFGGPHDLGMSPDEGLALFSNADLKDPRYSYLFLPAPPPGTSGLGRRLNPDQYYFACRWNYADTPREFLRRALARVENPANGRTADARPVDWGPHPSTGRVADLSPGLAAALGLNTDDVVKITISARRAIPVKPTLSMKRAGHGSSNPHAKPAIKQFIKSPNCSCRNGARIDKIVLHCTEGSLASALAEFQKADGRQVSAHYVIDRNGDIYQMVSDSDRSNHCMGANQNSIGIEHVAGETDPLTAPQAAASAALIRWLLQQYQIPRTNIFGHDFAPGYSRPGGTSCPDKLFGATHDQRTIAAWVEANV
;
A
#
# COMPACT_ATOMS: atom_id res chain seq x y z
N MET A 1 51.01 37.12 33.62
CA MET A 1 49.88 37.66 34.43
C MET A 1 49.06 36.50 35.00
N PRO A 2 48.53 36.59 36.23
CA PRO A 2 47.77 35.52 36.88
C PRO A 2 46.27 35.46 36.47
N PRO A 3 45.55 34.35 36.74
CA PRO A 3 44.23 34.08 36.15
C PRO A 3 43.04 34.77 36.86
N ARG A 4 41.96 35.03 36.09
CA ARG A 4 40.69 35.58 36.60
C ARG A 4 39.89 34.53 37.38
N LYS A 5 39.51 34.85 38.63
CA LYS A 5 38.62 34.03 39.48
C LYS A 5 37.13 34.36 39.26
N ARG A 6 36.27 33.33 39.40
CA ARG A 6 34.81 33.47 39.58
C ARG A 6 34.46 34.39 40.76
N ARG A 7 33.28 35.03 40.70
CA ARG A 7 32.55 35.52 41.89
C ARG A 7 31.04 35.28 41.74
N LEU A 8 30.42 34.72 42.78
CA LEU A 8 28.98 34.74 42.98
C LEU A 8 28.57 36.05 43.68
N ARG A 9 27.29 36.43 43.57
CA ARG A 9 26.57 37.29 44.54
C ARG A 9 25.18 36.70 44.79
N SER A 10 24.58 37.01 45.94
CA SER A 10 23.31 36.40 46.41
C SER A 10 22.62 37.26 47.49
N ARG A 11 21.31 36.99 47.73
CA ARG A 11 20.44 37.46 48.85
C ARG A 11 20.02 38.96 48.76
N LYS A 12 18.71 39.28 48.63
CA LYS A 12 17.59 39.43 49.64
C LYS A 12 17.57 40.84 50.31
N PRO A 13 16.48 41.33 50.98
CA PRO A 13 15.27 40.64 51.51
C PRO A 13 13.87 41.33 51.35
N ALA A 14 12.80 40.61 51.76
CA ALA A 14 11.50 41.00 52.43
C ALA A 14 10.69 42.26 52.01
N THR A 15 9.35 42.36 52.13
CA THR A 15 8.32 41.86 53.10
C THR A 15 6.99 41.48 52.36
N GLY A 16 5.80 41.18 52.94
CA GLY A 16 5.36 40.78 54.31
C GLY A 16 3.87 41.09 54.64
N ARG A 17 3.34 40.46 55.71
CA ARG A 17 2.01 40.64 56.40
C ARG A 17 0.67 40.26 55.71
N SER A 18 -0.08 39.38 56.39
CA SER A 18 -1.57 39.31 56.42
C SER A 18 -2.10 40.05 57.67
N PRO A 19 -3.44 40.20 57.89
CA PRO A 19 -4.14 39.31 58.86
C PRO A 19 -5.72 39.21 58.80
N GLN A 20 -6.30 38.48 59.78
CA GLN A 20 -7.67 38.57 60.38
C GLN A 20 -8.87 37.70 59.89
N LYS A 21 -9.85 37.50 60.81
CA LYS A 21 -11.11 36.70 60.80
C LYS A 21 -12.20 37.40 61.66
N PRO A 22 -13.51 37.21 61.42
CA PRO A 22 -14.44 36.52 62.37
C PRO A 22 -15.40 35.52 61.63
N ARG A 23 -16.13 34.52 62.20
CA ARG A 23 -17.08 34.37 63.35
C ARG A 23 -18.49 34.98 63.10
N VAL A 24 -19.65 34.30 63.28
CA VAL A 24 -19.95 32.88 63.69
C VAL A 24 -20.81 32.13 62.61
N THR A 25 -22.07 31.61 62.71
CA THR A 25 -23.12 31.49 63.76
C THR A 25 -24.12 30.32 63.48
N THR A 26 -24.55 29.61 64.55
CA THR A 26 -25.78 28.77 64.83
C THR A 26 -26.75 28.21 63.76
N ARG A 27 -27.51 27.10 63.95
CA ARG A 27 -27.47 25.90 64.86
C ARG A 27 -28.68 24.94 64.59
N ALA A 28 -28.46 23.64 64.36
CA ALA A 28 -29.48 22.56 64.43
C ALA A 28 -28.82 21.18 64.75
N LYS A 29 -29.60 20.14 65.11
CA LYS A 29 -29.07 18.84 65.61
C LYS A 29 -29.84 17.59 65.15
N SER A 30 -29.09 16.48 64.98
CA SER A 30 -29.53 15.06 64.97
C SER A 30 -30.41 14.58 63.77
N PRO A 31 -30.54 13.25 63.51
CA PRO A 31 -29.80 12.08 64.03
C PRO A 31 -29.01 11.31 62.92
N PRO A 32 -28.17 10.30 63.24
CA PRO A 32 -27.42 9.55 62.24
C PRO A 32 -28.23 8.42 61.57
N ARG A 33 -28.10 8.24 60.24
CA ARG A 33 -28.54 7.02 59.54
C ARG A 33 -27.57 6.54 58.47
N LYS A 34 -27.47 5.21 58.41
CA LYS A 34 -26.60 4.32 57.61
C LYS A 34 -26.30 4.80 56.18
N SER A 35 -25.05 4.58 55.75
CA SER A 35 -24.58 4.80 54.39
C SER A 35 -25.42 4.02 53.35
N ARG A 36 -25.99 4.75 52.39
CA ARG A 36 -26.49 4.19 51.12
C ARG A 36 -25.54 4.59 50.00
N SER A 37 -25.19 3.63 49.14
CA SER A 37 -24.45 3.88 47.91
C SER A 37 -25.24 4.84 47.00
N LYS A 38 -24.54 5.82 46.42
CA LYS A 38 -25.13 6.68 45.37
C LYS A 38 -24.92 5.99 44.02
N SER A 39 -26.01 5.77 43.29
CA SER A 39 -25.97 5.26 41.92
C SER A 39 -25.15 6.19 41.00
N PRO A 40 -24.52 5.66 39.94
CA PRO A 40 -23.82 6.50 38.96
C PRO A 40 -24.75 7.53 38.33
N LYS A 41 -24.26 8.74 38.07
CA LYS A 41 -24.97 9.72 37.25
C LYS A 41 -25.12 9.17 35.83
N LYS A 42 -26.30 9.32 35.21
CA LYS A 42 -26.43 9.13 33.77
C LYS A 42 -25.48 10.10 33.06
N VAL A 43 -24.55 9.56 32.27
CA VAL A 43 -23.80 10.34 31.30
C VAL A 43 -24.77 10.68 30.16
N GLY A 44 -24.84 11.96 29.78
CA GLY A 44 -25.65 12.37 28.63
C GLY A 44 -25.11 11.74 27.35
N ALA A 45 -25.98 11.41 26.40
CA ALA A 45 -25.55 10.88 25.11
C ALA A 45 -24.63 11.91 24.43
N VAL A 46 -23.42 11.49 24.08
CA VAL A 46 -22.51 12.31 23.27
C VAL A 46 -23.18 12.49 21.90
N PRO A 47 -23.35 13.74 21.40
CA PRO A 47 -23.88 13.95 20.06
C PRO A 47 -23.05 13.19 19.03
N PRO A 48 -23.66 12.57 18.00
CA PRO A 48 -22.89 11.92 16.95
C PRO A 48 -21.93 12.94 16.33
N LEU A 49 -20.65 12.58 16.27
CA LEU A 49 -19.63 13.42 15.61
C LEU A 49 -20.11 13.75 14.19
N PRO A 50 -19.98 15.01 13.73
CA PRO A 50 -20.42 15.38 12.39
C PRO A 50 -19.73 14.48 11.37
N ALA A 51 -20.53 13.92 10.46
CA ALA A 51 -20.08 12.93 9.50
C ALA A 51 -18.95 13.52 8.66
N GLN A 52 -17.72 13.08 8.94
CA GLN A 52 -16.54 13.50 8.18
C GLN A 52 -16.78 13.15 6.71
N PRO A 53 -16.63 14.11 5.78
CA PRO A 53 -17.02 13.94 4.38
C PRO A 53 -16.38 12.69 3.81
N GLU A 54 -17.15 11.91 3.06
CA GLU A 54 -16.66 10.68 2.46
C GLU A 54 -15.61 11.04 1.42
N GLU A 55 -14.34 10.66 1.67
CA GLU A 55 -13.24 10.88 0.74
C GLU A 55 -13.52 10.08 -0.55
N ILE A 56 -13.83 10.80 -1.63
CA ILE A 56 -14.12 10.25 -2.95
C ILE A 56 -12.78 9.97 -3.62
N LEU A 57 -12.47 8.68 -3.82
CA LEU A 57 -11.27 8.22 -4.50
C LEU A 57 -11.49 8.10 -6.02
N PHE A 58 -12.74 7.89 -6.44
CA PHE A 58 -13.17 7.94 -7.83
C PHE A 58 -14.64 8.35 -7.90
N ARG A 59 -15.00 9.26 -8.80
CA ARG A 59 -16.39 9.49 -9.22
C ARG A 59 -16.42 9.69 -10.73
N VAL A 60 -17.41 9.10 -11.38
CA VAL A 60 -17.78 9.41 -12.76
C VAL A 60 -19.30 9.45 -12.87
N GLU A 61 -19.80 10.27 -13.78
CA GLU A 61 -21.23 10.53 -13.97
C GLU A 61 -21.48 10.83 -15.45
N GLY A 62 -22.47 10.17 -16.05
CA GLY A 62 -22.70 10.23 -17.49
C GLY A 62 -23.41 8.99 -18.03
N LYS A 63 -23.47 8.87 -19.35
CA LYS A 63 -24.19 7.79 -20.04
C LYS A 63 -23.58 6.40 -19.82
N MET A 64 -24.41 5.36 -19.74
CA MET A 64 -23.96 3.96 -19.64
C MET A 64 -24.45 3.05 -20.77
N SER A 65 -23.85 1.86 -20.86
CA SER A 65 -24.43 0.68 -21.54
C SER A 65 -24.34 -0.55 -20.63
N THR A 66 -24.75 -1.73 -21.13
CA THR A 66 -24.55 -3.03 -20.46
C THR A 66 -23.55 -3.89 -21.22
N PHE A 67 -22.77 -4.71 -20.50
CA PHE A 67 -21.78 -5.62 -21.10
C PHE A 67 -21.61 -6.95 -20.32
N GLY A 68 -20.95 -7.90 -20.97
CA GLY A 68 -20.49 -9.16 -20.39
C GLY A 68 -21.53 -10.28 -20.33
N GLY A 69 -21.03 -11.49 -20.08
CA GLY A 69 -21.82 -12.71 -19.94
C GLY A 69 -22.25 -13.36 -21.26
N PRO A 70 -23.12 -14.39 -21.19
CA PRO A 70 -23.40 -15.30 -22.29
C PRO A 70 -24.12 -14.67 -23.49
N HIS A 71 -24.70 -13.48 -23.33
CA HIS A 71 -25.55 -12.82 -24.33
C HIS A 71 -24.96 -11.52 -24.90
N ASP A 72 -23.82 -11.04 -24.38
CA ASP A 72 -23.10 -9.91 -24.98
C ASP A 72 -22.35 -10.38 -26.24
N LEU A 73 -23.01 -10.26 -27.39
CA LEU A 73 -22.44 -10.58 -28.71
C LEU A 73 -21.62 -9.43 -29.32
N GLY A 74 -21.50 -8.29 -28.63
CA GLY A 74 -20.56 -7.23 -29.00
C GLY A 74 -19.13 -7.54 -28.54
N MET A 75 -18.99 -8.38 -27.51
CA MET A 75 -17.73 -8.87 -26.98
C MET A 75 -17.26 -10.16 -27.69
N SER A 76 -15.95 -10.26 -27.93
CA SER A 76 -15.33 -11.38 -28.65
C SER A 76 -15.41 -12.70 -27.85
N PRO A 77 -15.51 -13.89 -28.47
CA PRO A 77 -15.65 -15.16 -27.76
C PRO A 77 -14.48 -15.50 -26.82
N ASP A 78 -13.30 -14.96 -27.10
CA ASP A 78 -12.04 -15.12 -26.38
C ASP A 78 -11.66 -13.91 -25.49
N GLU A 79 -12.52 -12.89 -25.41
CA GLU A 79 -12.17 -11.61 -24.78
C GLU A 79 -11.94 -11.72 -23.26
N GLY A 80 -10.81 -11.17 -22.82
CA GLY A 80 -10.38 -11.17 -21.42
C GLY A 80 -11.14 -10.18 -20.54
N LEU A 81 -10.51 -9.78 -19.44
CA LEU A 81 -10.96 -8.67 -18.59
C LEU A 81 -9.73 -7.90 -18.11
N ALA A 82 -9.80 -6.56 -18.07
CA ALA A 82 -8.68 -5.73 -17.65
C ALA A 82 -8.33 -5.89 -16.16
N LEU A 83 -9.24 -6.39 -15.31
CA LEU A 83 -9.00 -6.56 -13.88
C LEU A 83 -8.98 -8.01 -13.40
N PHE A 84 -9.31 -9.01 -14.23
CA PHE A 84 -9.41 -10.41 -13.80
C PHE A 84 -8.84 -11.41 -14.80
N SER A 85 -8.39 -12.55 -14.28
CA SER A 85 -7.63 -13.59 -14.98
C SER A 85 -8.22 -14.98 -14.75
N ASN A 86 -7.82 -15.97 -15.55
CA ASN A 86 -8.26 -17.36 -15.38
C ASN A 86 -7.79 -17.99 -14.05
N ALA A 87 -6.86 -17.36 -13.33
CA ALA A 87 -6.50 -17.75 -11.96
C ALA A 87 -7.55 -17.33 -10.92
N ASP A 88 -8.19 -16.17 -11.12
CA ASP A 88 -9.18 -15.60 -10.20
C ASP A 88 -10.49 -16.42 -10.16
N LEU A 89 -10.75 -17.25 -11.17
CA LEU A 89 -11.85 -18.24 -11.18
C LEU A 89 -11.78 -19.25 -10.02
N LYS A 90 -10.59 -19.43 -9.40
CA LYS A 90 -10.37 -20.30 -8.24
C LYS A 90 -10.31 -19.54 -6.91
N ASP A 91 -10.34 -18.21 -6.94
CA ASP A 91 -10.27 -17.36 -5.75
C ASP A 91 -11.70 -17.09 -5.22
N PRO A 92 -12.08 -17.56 -4.02
CA PRO A 92 -13.43 -17.35 -3.48
C PRO A 92 -13.81 -15.88 -3.26
N ARG A 93 -12.84 -14.94 -3.35
CA ARG A 93 -13.10 -13.49 -3.33
C ARG A 93 -13.69 -12.95 -4.63
N TYR A 94 -13.52 -13.68 -5.73
CA TYR A 94 -13.82 -13.19 -7.09
C TYR A 94 -14.57 -14.21 -7.96
N SER A 95 -14.46 -15.51 -7.70
CA SER A 95 -15.08 -16.57 -8.49
C SER A 95 -16.60 -16.44 -8.62
N TYR A 96 -17.26 -15.83 -7.63
CA TYR A 96 -18.70 -15.56 -7.63
C TYR A 96 -19.15 -14.64 -8.78
N LEU A 97 -18.26 -13.81 -9.32
CA LEU A 97 -18.54 -12.91 -10.46
C LEU A 97 -18.70 -13.67 -11.79
N PHE A 98 -18.36 -14.96 -11.83
CA PHE A 98 -18.25 -15.76 -13.04
C PHE A 98 -19.21 -16.95 -13.04
N LEU A 99 -19.60 -17.38 -14.23
CA LEU A 99 -20.35 -18.61 -14.41
C LEU A 99 -19.46 -19.84 -14.11
N PRO A 100 -20.02 -20.91 -13.51
CA PRO A 100 -19.27 -22.13 -13.17
C PRO A 100 -18.54 -22.77 -14.36
N ALA A 101 -19.07 -22.61 -15.58
CA ALA A 101 -18.45 -22.98 -16.85
C ALA A 101 -18.51 -21.80 -17.84
N PRO A 102 -17.59 -21.71 -18.82
CA PRO A 102 -17.74 -20.76 -19.92
C PRO A 102 -18.92 -21.15 -20.83
N PRO A 103 -19.60 -20.18 -21.48
CA PRO A 103 -20.57 -20.48 -22.53
C PRO A 103 -19.96 -21.28 -23.70
N PRO A 104 -20.75 -22.11 -24.41
CA PRO A 104 -20.28 -22.85 -25.57
C PRO A 104 -19.62 -21.95 -26.63
N GLY A 105 -18.48 -22.39 -27.17
CA GLY A 105 -17.70 -21.64 -28.16
C GLY A 105 -16.95 -20.42 -27.61
N THR A 106 -16.90 -20.22 -26.28
CA THR A 106 -16.17 -19.09 -25.66
C THR A 106 -15.02 -19.58 -24.77
N SER A 107 -13.95 -18.79 -24.72
CA SER A 107 -12.78 -18.96 -23.83
C SER A 107 -12.49 -17.71 -23.00
N GLY A 108 -13.10 -16.58 -23.37
CA GLY A 108 -12.95 -15.28 -22.73
C GLY A 108 -13.60 -15.20 -21.34
N LEU A 109 -13.05 -14.33 -20.50
CA LEU A 109 -13.58 -14.09 -19.15
C LEU A 109 -14.77 -13.16 -19.14
N GLY A 110 -14.82 -12.17 -20.03
CA GLY A 110 -15.95 -11.24 -20.09
C GLY A 110 -17.24 -11.95 -20.51
N ARG A 111 -17.18 -12.81 -21.52
CA ARG A 111 -18.27 -13.73 -21.92
C ARG A 111 -18.68 -14.72 -20.82
N ARG A 112 -17.81 -14.97 -19.83
CA ARG A 112 -18.06 -15.84 -18.67
C ARG A 112 -18.57 -15.09 -17.42
N LEU A 113 -18.64 -13.77 -17.43
CA LEU A 113 -19.24 -13.01 -16.32
C LEU A 113 -20.70 -13.47 -16.07
N ASN A 114 -21.07 -13.57 -14.81
CA ASN A 114 -22.43 -13.94 -14.41
C ASN A 114 -23.33 -12.68 -14.46
N PRO A 115 -24.29 -12.57 -15.40
CA PRO A 115 -25.03 -11.32 -15.65
C PRO A 115 -25.89 -10.87 -14.47
N ASP A 116 -26.23 -11.77 -13.55
CA ASP A 116 -27.00 -11.48 -12.32
C ASP A 116 -26.14 -10.80 -11.23
N GLN A 117 -24.80 -10.82 -11.36
CA GLN A 117 -23.88 -10.25 -10.38
C GLN A 117 -23.58 -8.80 -10.66
N TYR A 118 -23.42 -7.99 -9.61
CA TYR A 118 -23.20 -6.55 -9.76
C TYR A 118 -21.74 -6.21 -10.01
N TYR A 119 -21.41 -6.05 -11.30
CA TYR A 119 -20.12 -5.57 -11.78
C TYR A 119 -20.29 -4.41 -12.74
N PHE A 120 -19.19 -3.70 -13.01
CA PHE A 120 -19.13 -2.62 -13.98
C PHE A 120 -17.72 -2.40 -14.53
N ALA A 121 -17.61 -1.60 -15.58
CA ALA A 121 -16.37 -1.21 -16.23
C ALA A 121 -16.39 0.30 -16.54
N CYS A 122 -15.24 0.98 -16.41
CA CYS A 122 -15.10 2.41 -16.70
C CYS A 122 -13.82 2.69 -17.50
N ARG A 123 -13.65 3.93 -17.99
CA ARG A 123 -12.33 4.46 -18.33
C ARG A 123 -11.59 4.79 -17.03
N TRP A 124 -10.48 4.12 -16.77
CA TRP A 124 -9.70 4.27 -15.54
C TRP A 124 -8.42 5.06 -15.82
N ASN A 125 -8.07 6.05 -15.00
CA ASN A 125 -6.65 6.41 -14.91
C ASN A 125 -5.99 5.46 -13.92
N TYR A 126 -5.16 4.53 -14.39
CA TYR A 126 -4.51 3.56 -13.51
C TYR A 126 -3.44 4.16 -12.58
N ALA A 127 -3.08 5.45 -12.75
CA ALA A 127 -2.31 6.19 -11.75
C ALA A 127 -3.16 6.56 -10.52
N ASP A 128 -4.38 7.08 -10.75
CA ASP A 128 -5.32 7.49 -9.69
C ASP A 128 -6.09 6.30 -9.11
N THR A 129 -6.36 5.29 -9.95
CA THR A 129 -7.15 4.11 -9.65
C THR A 129 -6.43 2.81 -10.08
N PRO A 130 -5.36 2.39 -9.38
CA PRO A 130 -4.58 1.21 -9.74
C PRO A 130 -5.42 -0.08 -9.85
N ARG A 131 -5.02 -1.02 -10.73
CA ARG A 131 -5.78 -2.28 -10.95
C ARG A 131 -6.02 -3.08 -9.67
N GLU A 132 -5.06 -3.10 -8.75
CA GLU A 132 -5.21 -3.76 -7.44
C GLU A 132 -6.14 -3.00 -6.46
N PHE A 133 -6.26 -1.68 -6.58
CA PHE A 133 -7.30 -0.93 -5.87
C PHE A 133 -8.68 -1.29 -6.45
N LEU A 134 -8.82 -1.28 -7.77
CA LEU A 134 -10.09 -1.58 -8.46
C LEU A 134 -10.57 -3.01 -8.22
N ARG A 135 -9.70 -4.02 -8.29
CA ARG A 135 -10.00 -5.44 -7.96
C ARG A 135 -10.59 -5.61 -6.56
N ARG A 136 -10.17 -4.76 -5.60
CA ARG A 136 -10.57 -4.82 -4.19
C ARG A 136 -11.74 -3.88 -3.87
N ALA A 137 -11.93 -2.84 -4.66
CA ALA A 137 -12.95 -1.81 -4.46
C ALA A 137 -14.38 -2.36 -4.55
N LEU A 138 -15.28 -1.67 -3.85
CA LEU A 138 -16.72 -1.74 -4.03
C LEU A 138 -17.20 -0.31 -4.29
N ALA A 139 -17.89 -0.10 -5.40
CA ALA A 139 -18.41 1.20 -5.79
C ALA A 139 -19.90 1.28 -5.50
N ARG A 140 -20.36 2.42 -4.98
CA ARG A 140 -21.78 2.74 -4.99
C ARG A 140 -22.14 3.20 -6.41
N VAL A 141 -23.06 2.49 -7.04
CA VAL A 141 -23.65 2.81 -8.34
C VAL A 141 -25.07 3.33 -8.10
N GLU A 142 -25.41 4.44 -8.72
CA GLU A 142 -26.62 5.23 -8.48
C GLU A 142 -27.26 5.61 -9.81
N ASN A 143 -28.59 5.47 -9.89
CA ASN A 143 -29.41 6.08 -10.93
C ASN A 143 -29.94 7.43 -10.39
N PRO A 144 -29.44 8.58 -10.86
CA PRO A 144 -29.83 9.88 -10.33
C PRO A 144 -31.29 10.25 -10.60
N ALA A 145 -31.93 9.65 -11.61
CA ALA A 145 -33.29 9.96 -12.00
C ALA A 145 -34.36 9.31 -11.10
N ASN A 146 -34.03 8.21 -10.41
CA ASN A 146 -34.95 7.51 -9.51
C ASN A 146 -34.40 7.25 -8.09
N GLY A 147 -33.14 7.62 -7.81
CA GLY A 147 -32.51 7.50 -6.50
C GLY A 147 -32.14 6.07 -6.08
N ARG A 148 -32.36 5.04 -6.93
CA ARG A 148 -31.93 3.67 -6.64
C ARG A 148 -30.42 3.59 -6.63
N THR A 149 -29.87 2.85 -5.65
CA THR A 149 -28.43 2.58 -5.57
C THR A 149 -28.12 1.15 -5.19
N ALA A 150 -27.07 0.59 -5.78
CA ALA A 150 -26.53 -0.72 -5.47
C ALA A 150 -25.00 -0.65 -5.32
N ASP A 151 -24.40 -1.67 -4.72
CA ASP A 151 -22.95 -1.81 -4.62
C ASP A 151 -22.44 -2.79 -5.69
N ALA A 152 -21.38 -2.42 -6.42
CA ALA A 152 -20.85 -3.18 -7.55
C ALA A 152 -19.32 -3.19 -7.60
N ARG A 153 -18.72 -4.18 -8.27
CA ARG A 153 -17.25 -4.27 -8.46
C ARG A 153 -16.78 -3.78 -9.83
N PRO A 154 -15.67 -3.03 -9.90
CA PRO A 154 -14.90 -2.91 -11.14
C PRO A 154 -14.46 -4.28 -11.65
N VAL A 155 -14.69 -4.60 -12.93
CA VAL A 155 -14.12 -5.82 -13.57
C VAL A 155 -13.36 -5.55 -14.87
N ASP A 156 -13.64 -4.45 -15.56
CA ASP A 156 -13.01 -4.18 -16.86
C ASP A 156 -12.77 -2.69 -17.19
N TRP A 157 -12.13 -2.44 -18.32
CA TRP A 157 -11.98 -1.17 -19.02
C TRP A 157 -13.21 -0.95 -19.92
N GLY A 158 -14.11 -0.03 -19.55
CA GLY A 158 -15.48 0.11 -20.13
C GLY A 158 -15.56 0.68 -21.56
N PRO A 159 -16.47 1.62 -21.86
CA PRO A 159 -16.86 1.89 -23.25
C PRO A 159 -15.85 2.79 -23.98
N HIS A 160 -15.69 2.58 -25.30
CA HIS A 160 -14.75 3.38 -26.11
C HIS A 160 -15.15 4.88 -26.11
N PRO A 161 -14.21 5.84 -26.01
CA PRO A 161 -14.57 7.26 -25.84
C PRO A 161 -15.45 7.85 -26.94
N SER A 162 -15.39 7.32 -28.16
CA SER A 162 -16.27 7.72 -29.28
C SER A 162 -17.76 7.40 -29.07
N THR A 163 -18.11 6.58 -28.07
CA THR A 163 -19.52 6.30 -27.70
C THR A 163 -20.16 7.43 -26.89
N GLY A 164 -19.36 8.32 -26.29
CA GLY A 164 -19.85 9.32 -25.33
C GLY A 164 -20.32 8.73 -23.98
N ARG A 165 -20.10 7.44 -23.73
CA ARG A 165 -20.45 6.76 -22.48
C ARG A 165 -19.27 6.70 -21.52
N VAL A 166 -19.55 6.61 -20.22
CA VAL A 166 -18.54 6.63 -19.15
C VAL A 166 -18.34 5.28 -18.47
N ALA A 167 -19.36 4.42 -18.52
CA ALA A 167 -19.36 3.12 -17.87
C ALA A 167 -20.21 2.09 -18.61
N ASP A 168 -19.85 0.82 -18.47
CA ASP A 168 -20.73 -0.31 -18.81
C ASP A 168 -21.05 -1.09 -17.53
N LEU A 169 -22.30 -1.50 -17.35
CA LEU A 169 -22.78 -2.23 -16.17
C LEU A 169 -23.10 -3.70 -16.51
N SER A 170 -23.17 -4.56 -15.51
CA SER A 170 -23.81 -5.87 -15.71
C SER A 170 -25.32 -5.71 -16.01
N PRO A 171 -25.93 -6.64 -16.78
CA PRO A 171 -27.36 -6.59 -17.06
C PRO A 171 -28.24 -6.58 -15.80
N GLY A 172 -27.90 -7.40 -14.79
CA GLY A 172 -28.62 -7.43 -13.51
C GLY A 172 -28.50 -6.14 -12.70
N LEU A 173 -27.34 -5.47 -12.73
CA LEU A 173 -27.14 -4.18 -12.08
C LEU A 173 -27.95 -3.07 -12.75
N ALA A 174 -27.95 -3.03 -14.09
CA ALA A 174 -28.74 -2.07 -14.86
C ALA A 174 -30.25 -2.26 -14.61
N ALA A 175 -30.74 -3.51 -14.64
CA ALA A 175 -32.13 -3.85 -14.35
C ALA A 175 -32.55 -3.47 -12.91
N ALA A 176 -31.71 -3.77 -11.91
CA ALA A 176 -31.99 -3.42 -10.51
C ALA A 176 -32.12 -1.90 -10.31
N LEU A 177 -31.24 -1.12 -10.95
CA LEU A 177 -31.24 0.34 -10.92
C LEU A 177 -32.31 0.98 -11.82
N GLY A 178 -32.93 0.21 -12.73
CA GLY A 178 -33.85 0.72 -13.74
C GLY A 178 -33.15 1.68 -14.71
N LEU A 179 -31.99 1.26 -15.23
CA LEU A 179 -31.19 1.97 -16.23
C LEU A 179 -31.22 1.20 -17.56
N ASN A 180 -31.36 1.95 -18.66
CA ASN A 180 -31.24 1.48 -20.04
C ASN A 180 -29.98 2.09 -20.67
N THR A 181 -29.54 1.55 -21.80
CA THR A 181 -28.45 2.16 -22.59
C THR A 181 -28.72 3.64 -22.87
N ASP A 182 -27.67 4.45 -22.67
CA ASP A 182 -27.64 5.91 -22.76
C ASP A 182 -28.40 6.70 -21.66
N ASP A 183 -28.98 6.03 -20.65
CA ASP A 183 -29.37 6.67 -19.39
C ASP A 183 -28.14 7.11 -18.58
N VAL A 184 -28.33 8.07 -17.67
CA VAL A 184 -27.25 8.60 -16.81
C VAL A 184 -27.06 7.70 -15.58
N VAL A 185 -25.84 7.18 -15.41
CA VAL A 185 -25.38 6.55 -14.17
C VAL A 185 -24.42 7.48 -13.43
N LYS A 186 -24.39 7.36 -12.11
CA LYS A 186 -23.40 7.96 -11.23
C LYS A 186 -22.69 6.85 -10.46
N ILE A 187 -21.37 6.82 -10.50
CA ILE A 187 -20.55 5.80 -9.85
C ILE A 187 -19.59 6.51 -8.91
N THR A 188 -19.49 6.05 -7.66
CA THR A 188 -18.60 6.63 -6.64
C THR A 188 -17.90 5.54 -5.84
N ILE A 189 -16.57 5.54 -5.83
CA ILE A 189 -15.74 4.74 -4.92
C ILE A 189 -15.21 5.68 -3.83
N SER A 190 -15.56 5.39 -2.57
CA SER A 190 -15.13 6.15 -1.40
C SER A 190 -14.07 5.40 -0.59
N ALA A 191 -13.29 6.11 0.22
CA ALA A 191 -12.33 5.51 1.15
C ALA A 191 -12.97 4.69 2.31
N ARG A 192 -14.32 4.58 2.35
CA ARG A 192 -15.05 3.67 3.24
C ARG A 192 -15.60 2.42 2.54
N ARG A 193 -15.76 2.44 1.20
CA ARG A 193 -16.31 1.34 0.39
C ARG A 193 -15.23 0.61 -0.42
N ALA A 194 -14.17 1.30 -0.81
CA ALA A 194 -12.87 0.64 -0.98
C ALA A 194 -12.36 0.15 0.39
N ILE A 195 -11.78 -1.05 0.43
CA ILE A 195 -11.11 -1.55 1.64
C ILE A 195 -9.99 -0.56 2.00
N PRO A 196 -9.99 0.06 3.19
CA PRO A 196 -9.10 1.17 3.49
C PRO A 196 -7.65 0.70 3.60
N VAL A 197 -6.80 1.15 2.66
CA VAL A 197 -5.35 1.18 2.87
C VAL A 197 -5.06 2.30 3.86
N LYS A 198 -4.69 1.97 5.09
CA LYS A 198 -4.20 2.95 6.08
C LYS A 198 -2.91 2.49 6.76
N PRO A 199 -2.07 3.45 7.19
CA PRO A 199 -0.64 3.20 7.41
C PRO A 199 -0.34 2.36 8.64
N THR A 200 0.87 1.80 8.65
CA THR A 200 1.37 0.82 9.61
C THR A 200 1.18 1.25 11.07
N LEU A 201 0.44 0.45 11.84
CA LEU A 201 0.47 0.46 13.31
C LEU A 201 0.89 -0.91 13.83
N SER A 202 1.78 -0.89 14.83
CA SER A 202 2.46 -2.06 15.36
C SER A 202 1.58 -2.87 16.31
N MET A 203 1.65 -4.21 16.22
CA MET A 203 1.21 -5.12 17.28
C MET A 203 2.19 -6.26 17.51
N LYS A 204 2.48 -6.55 18.79
CA LYS A 204 3.21 -7.75 19.23
C LYS A 204 2.22 -8.83 19.68
N ARG A 205 2.29 -10.01 19.03
CA ARG A 205 1.81 -11.33 19.53
C ARG A 205 0.27 -11.42 19.73
N ALA A 206 -0.33 -12.60 19.85
CA ALA A 206 0.17 -13.98 19.71
C ALA A 206 -0.62 -14.72 18.63
N GLY A 207 -0.06 -15.79 18.05
CA GLY A 207 -0.52 -16.34 16.78
C GLY A 207 -1.60 -17.44 16.85
N HIS A 208 -2.24 -17.67 15.70
CA HIS A 208 -2.56 -19.00 15.21
C HIS A 208 -1.98 -19.13 13.80
N GLY A 209 -1.43 -20.30 13.47
CA GLY A 209 -0.63 -20.49 12.26
C GLY A 209 -1.49 -20.77 11.01
N SER A 210 -1.37 -19.91 10.01
CA SER A 210 -1.63 -20.25 8.61
C SER A 210 -0.62 -19.48 7.75
N SER A 211 0.45 -20.16 7.36
CA SER A 211 1.56 -19.56 6.62
C SER A 211 1.21 -19.40 5.15
N ASN A 212 0.90 -18.18 4.72
CA ASN A 212 1.12 -17.79 3.33
C ASN A 212 2.63 -17.53 3.15
N PRO A 213 3.39 -18.39 2.44
CA PRO A 213 4.83 -18.22 2.26
C PRO A 213 5.20 -17.05 1.32
N HIS A 214 4.20 -16.37 0.75
CA HIS A 214 4.36 -15.26 -0.19
C HIS A 214 3.63 -13.98 0.27
N ALA A 215 3.44 -13.78 1.58
CA ALA A 215 3.06 -12.47 2.10
C ALA A 215 4.23 -11.47 1.96
N LYS A 216 3.96 -10.16 1.81
CA LYS A 216 5.03 -9.14 1.88
C LYS A 216 5.70 -9.26 3.25
N PRO A 217 7.04 -9.40 3.34
CA PRO A 217 7.74 -9.37 4.62
C PRO A 217 7.41 -8.13 5.45
N ALA A 218 7.47 -8.27 6.77
CA ALA A 218 7.14 -7.19 7.69
C ALA A 218 8.12 -6.02 7.53
N ILE A 219 7.65 -4.92 6.92
CA ILE A 219 8.41 -3.67 6.83
C ILE A 219 8.48 -3.03 8.21
N LYS A 220 9.68 -3.00 8.79
CA LYS A 220 9.99 -2.46 10.11
C LYS A 220 9.61 -0.97 10.22
N GLN A 221 9.92 -0.21 9.18
CA GLN A 221 9.54 1.20 9.05
C GLN A 221 9.55 1.61 7.56
N PHE A 222 8.60 2.46 7.18
CA PHE A 222 8.65 3.20 5.92
C PHE A 222 9.28 4.58 6.19
N ILE A 223 10.39 4.91 5.52
CA ILE A 223 11.18 6.14 5.73
C ILE A 223 11.34 6.83 4.38
N LYS A 224 10.37 7.67 4.00
CA LYS A 224 10.27 8.21 2.64
C LYS A 224 11.53 8.99 2.24
N SER A 225 12.23 8.50 1.22
CA SER A 225 13.26 9.27 0.51
C SER A 225 12.60 10.38 -0.32
N PRO A 226 13.18 11.60 -0.40
CA PRO A 226 12.78 12.61 -1.38
C PRO A 226 13.28 12.28 -2.79
N ASN A 227 14.27 11.40 -2.92
CA ASN A 227 15.02 11.15 -4.15
C ASN A 227 14.36 10.08 -5.03
N CYS A 228 13.09 10.26 -5.36
CA CYS A 228 12.31 9.33 -6.19
C CYS A 228 11.53 10.07 -7.29
N SER A 229 11.32 9.42 -8.43
CA SER A 229 10.47 9.93 -9.53
C SER A 229 9.42 8.91 -9.95
N CYS A 230 8.52 9.27 -10.86
CA CYS A 230 7.65 8.31 -11.53
C CYS A 230 8.47 7.30 -12.38
N ARG A 231 7.92 6.08 -12.55
CA ARG A 231 8.45 5.07 -13.49
C ARG A 231 8.05 5.30 -14.95
N ASN A 232 7.28 6.35 -15.27
CA ASN A 232 6.77 6.64 -16.62
C ASN A 232 6.10 5.43 -17.30
N GLY A 233 5.32 4.64 -16.53
CA GLY A 233 4.64 3.44 -17.01
C GLY A 233 5.54 2.21 -17.20
N ALA A 234 6.85 2.29 -16.95
CA ALA A 234 7.73 1.14 -17.03
C ALA A 234 7.35 0.06 -16.00
N ARG A 235 7.18 -1.18 -16.48
CA ARG A 235 7.02 -2.37 -15.64
C ARG A 235 8.25 -2.56 -14.74
N ILE A 236 8.05 -3.20 -13.60
CA ILE A 236 9.15 -3.74 -12.80
C ILE A 236 9.46 -5.13 -13.36
N ASP A 237 10.68 -5.34 -13.84
CA ASP A 237 11.10 -6.62 -14.43
C ASP A 237 12.54 -7.03 -14.09
N LYS A 238 13.16 -6.32 -13.15
CA LYS A 238 14.46 -6.66 -12.54
C LYS A 238 14.45 -6.44 -11.03
N ILE A 239 15.28 -7.20 -10.32
CA ILE A 239 15.75 -6.87 -8.98
C ILE A 239 17.26 -6.64 -9.07
N VAL A 240 17.76 -5.60 -8.39
CA VAL A 240 19.19 -5.33 -8.25
C VAL A 240 19.54 -5.38 -6.77
N LEU A 241 20.58 -6.14 -6.44
CA LEU A 241 21.07 -6.39 -5.09
C LEU A 241 22.33 -5.55 -4.83
N HIS A 242 22.32 -4.87 -3.69
CA HIS A 242 23.34 -3.90 -3.29
C HIS A 242 23.84 -4.20 -1.87
N CYS A 243 25.05 -3.78 -1.55
CA CYS A 243 25.59 -3.64 -0.20
C CYS A 243 25.79 -2.16 0.12
N THR A 244 25.53 -1.74 1.37
CA THR A 244 25.60 -0.31 1.75
C THR A 244 27.00 0.21 2.07
N GLU A 245 28.03 -0.65 2.02
CA GLU A 245 29.44 -0.33 2.37
C GLU A 245 29.55 0.43 3.73
N GLY A 246 28.72 0.05 4.71
CA GLY A 246 28.52 0.85 5.92
C GLY A 246 27.30 0.46 6.75
N SER A 247 26.88 1.37 7.64
CA SER A 247 25.81 1.12 8.63
C SER A 247 24.40 1.45 8.13
N LEU A 248 23.39 0.84 8.76
CA LEU A 248 21.98 1.21 8.59
C LEU A 248 21.74 2.71 8.77
N ALA A 249 22.30 3.31 9.83
CA ALA A 249 22.10 4.72 10.14
C ALA A 249 22.66 5.65 9.06
N SER A 250 23.84 5.32 8.50
CA SER A 250 24.43 6.07 7.38
C SER A 250 23.63 5.91 6.08
N ALA A 251 23.18 4.70 5.75
CA ALA A 251 22.37 4.45 4.55
C ALA A 251 21.01 5.17 4.60
N LEU A 252 20.28 5.03 5.71
CA LEU A 252 19.01 5.72 5.93
C LEU A 252 19.17 7.25 5.93
N ALA A 253 20.29 7.79 6.43
CA ALA A 253 20.57 9.22 6.41
C ALA A 253 20.92 9.73 5.00
N GLU A 254 21.78 9.02 4.27
CA GLU A 254 22.18 9.35 2.89
C GLU A 254 20.96 9.41 1.96
N PHE A 255 20.10 8.38 1.97
CA PHE A 255 18.91 8.33 1.13
C PHE A 255 17.79 9.33 1.52
N GLN A 256 17.94 10.09 2.61
CA GLN A 256 17.06 11.20 2.97
C GLN A 256 17.61 12.57 2.55
N LYS A 257 18.86 12.68 2.05
CA LYS A 257 19.44 13.95 1.62
C LYS A 257 18.82 14.43 0.31
N ALA A 258 18.18 15.60 0.35
CA ALA A 258 17.81 16.35 -0.85
C ALA A 258 19.01 17.17 -1.37
N ASP A 259 20.12 16.50 -1.69
CA ASP A 259 21.34 17.10 -2.23
C ASP A 259 21.61 16.69 -3.69
N GLY A 260 22.71 17.17 -4.28
CA GLY A 260 23.06 16.93 -5.68
C GLY A 260 23.39 15.48 -6.07
N ARG A 261 23.53 14.55 -5.11
CA ARG A 261 23.73 13.11 -5.40
C ARG A 261 22.42 12.40 -5.71
N GLN A 262 21.32 12.86 -5.12
CA GLN A 262 19.95 12.34 -5.32
C GLN A 262 19.82 10.81 -5.29
N VAL A 263 20.57 10.10 -4.44
CA VAL A 263 20.55 8.63 -4.34
C VAL A 263 19.40 8.11 -3.49
N SER A 264 18.87 6.94 -3.84
CA SER A 264 17.86 6.20 -3.05
C SER A 264 17.71 4.74 -3.47
N ALA A 265 17.46 3.86 -2.50
CA ALA A 265 17.01 2.49 -2.72
C ALA A 265 15.52 2.31 -2.41
N HIS A 266 14.93 1.20 -2.84
CA HIS A 266 13.55 0.85 -2.46
C HIS A 266 13.54 0.24 -1.06
N TYR A 267 14.46 -0.69 -0.79
CA TYR A 267 14.57 -1.41 0.48
C TYR A 267 15.98 -1.34 1.04
N VAL A 268 16.08 -1.35 2.37
CA VAL A 268 17.33 -1.56 3.13
C VAL A 268 17.09 -2.66 4.16
N ILE A 269 17.90 -3.72 4.14
CA ILE A 269 17.80 -4.87 5.05
C ILE A 269 18.96 -4.85 6.03
N ASP A 270 18.67 -4.70 7.32
CA ASP A 270 19.69 -4.64 8.37
C ASP A 270 20.31 -6.02 8.70
N ARG A 271 21.47 -6.04 9.36
CA ARG A 271 22.17 -7.26 9.81
C ARG A 271 21.30 -8.16 10.69
N ASN A 272 20.23 -7.64 11.29
CA ASN A 272 19.29 -8.38 12.12
C ASN A 272 18.05 -8.93 11.37
N GLY A 273 17.90 -8.65 10.07
CA GLY A 273 16.74 -9.05 9.25
C GLY A 273 15.55 -8.08 9.25
N ASP A 274 15.62 -6.92 9.94
CA ASP A 274 14.64 -5.84 9.79
C ASP A 274 14.71 -5.24 8.37
N ILE A 275 13.56 -5.15 7.70
CA ILE A 275 13.44 -4.55 6.37
C ILE A 275 12.85 -3.15 6.49
N TYR A 276 13.59 -2.15 6.03
CA TYR A 276 13.15 -0.77 5.89
C TYR A 276 12.77 -0.53 4.42
N GLN A 277 11.68 0.20 4.17
CA GLN A 277 11.30 0.62 2.80
C GLN A 277 11.41 2.15 2.71
N MET A 278 12.07 2.67 1.68
CA MET A 278 12.34 4.11 1.52
C MET A 278 11.72 4.73 0.27
N VAL A 279 11.53 3.94 -0.78
CA VAL A 279 10.80 4.35 -1.99
C VAL A 279 9.68 3.34 -2.24
N SER A 280 8.52 3.82 -2.69
CA SER A 280 7.39 2.95 -3.07
C SER A 280 7.80 2.08 -4.25
N ASP A 281 7.32 0.84 -4.31
CA ASP A 281 7.61 -0.06 -5.44
C ASP A 281 7.16 0.56 -6.78
N SER A 282 6.04 1.31 -6.76
CA SER A 282 5.50 2.07 -7.90
C SER A 282 6.44 3.14 -8.46
N ASP A 283 7.35 3.63 -7.63
CA ASP A 283 8.18 4.79 -7.91
C ASP A 283 9.58 4.32 -8.33
N ARG A 284 10.30 5.19 -9.03
CA ARG A 284 11.69 4.96 -9.43
C ARG A 284 12.60 5.49 -8.34
N SER A 285 13.28 4.60 -7.62
CA SER A 285 14.44 4.98 -6.81
C SER A 285 15.68 5.21 -7.69
N ASN A 286 16.68 5.91 -7.15
CA ASN A 286 17.92 6.26 -7.84
C ASN A 286 19.08 5.42 -7.24
N HIS A 287 19.08 4.12 -7.54
CA HIS A 287 20.00 3.12 -6.96
C HIS A 287 21.07 2.60 -7.93
N CYS A 288 20.73 2.47 -9.21
CA CYS A 288 21.54 1.83 -10.23
C CYS A 288 21.46 2.62 -11.55
N MET A 289 22.49 3.42 -11.85
CA MET A 289 22.51 4.33 -13.01
C MET A 289 22.29 3.57 -14.32
N GLY A 290 21.39 4.07 -15.18
CA GLY A 290 20.96 3.43 -16.42
C GLY A 290 19.96 2.27 -16.25
N ALA A 291 19.92 1.62 -15.09
CA ALA A 291 19.04 0.47 -14.82
C ALA A 291 17.75 0.82 -14.05
N ASN A 292 17.72 1.93 -13.29
CA ASN A 292 16.67 2.34 -12.34
C ASN A 292 15.21 2.16 -12.78
N GLN A 293 14.91 2.40 -14.07
CA GLN A 293 13.54 2.66 -14.53
C GLN A 293 12.60 1.45 -14.29
N ASN A 294 13.11 0.25 -14.50
CA ASN A 294 12.40 -1.04 -14.43
C ASN A 294 12.89 -1.97 -13.31
N SER A 295 13.73 -1.49 -12.39
CA SER A 295 14.27 -2.27 -11.27
C SER A 295 13.70 -1.90 -9.90
N ILE A 296 13.68 -2.88 -9.00
CA ILE A 296 13.70 -2.68 -7.54
C ILE A 296 15.15 -2.80 -7.06
N GLY A 297 15.58 -1.88 -6.20
CA GLY A 297 16.88 -1.88 -5.54
C GLY A 297 16.78 -2.32 -4.09
N ILE A 298 17.49 -3.37 -3.72
CA ILE A 298 17.55 -3.92 -2.35
C ILE A 298 18.97 -3.75 -1.80
N GLU A 299 19.10 -2.83 -0.85
CA GLU A 299 20.32 -2.60 -0.09
C GLU A 299 20.41 -3.56 1.09
N HIS A 300 21.62 -4.06 1.34
CA HIS A 300 21.93 -4.93 2.48
C HIS A 300 23.00 -4.23 3.31
N VAL A 301 22.70 -4.00 4.59
CA VAL A 301 23.67 -3.43 5.53
C VAL A 301 24.84 -4.39 5.66
N ALA A 302 26.04 -3.95 5.30
CA ALA A 302 27.28 -4.73 5.32
C ALA A 302 28.48 -3.79 5.07
N GLY A 303 29.67 -4.13 5.58
CA GLY A 303 30.93 -3.67 5.01
C GLY A 303 31.39 -4.55 3.82
N GLU A 304 32.42 -4.09 3.09
CA GLU A 304 32.97 -4.74 1.87
C GLU A 304 33.28 -6.25 2.02
N THR A 305 33.57 -6.71 3.24
CA THR A 305 33.98 -8.09 3.57
C THR A 305 33.01 -8.82 4.51
N ASP A 306 31.87 -8.22 4.85
CA ASP A 306 30.83 -8.85 5.66
C ASP A 306 30.09 -9.94 4.84
N PRO A 307 29.96 -11.19 5.34
CA PRO A 307 28.99 -12.14 4.80
C PRO A 307 27.56 -11.76 5.21
N LEU A 308 26.54 -12.18 4.45
CA LEU A 308 25.14 -12.09 4.92
C LEU A 308 24.98 -12.79 6.27
N THR A 309 24.27 -12.17 7.22
CA THR A 309 23.82 -12.89 8.42
C THR A 309 22.65 -13.82 8.05
N ALA A 310 22.44 -14.89 8.83
CA ALA A 310 21.29 -15.77 8.64
C ALA A 310 19.92 -15.05 8.62
N PRO A 311 19.58 -14.12 9.54
CA PRO A 311 18.31 -13.39 9.46
C PRO A 311 18.27 -12.38 8.30
N GLN A 312 19.38 -11.76 7.91
CA GLN A 312 19.44 -10.85 6.75
C GLN A 312 19.24 -11.62 5.43
N ALA A 313 19.85 -12.80 5.29
CA ALA A 313 19.65 -13.72 4.17
C ALA A 313 18.19 -14.20 4.10
N ALA A 314 17.60 -14.61 5.23
CA ALA A 314 16.21 -15.04 5.28
C ALA A 314 15.22 -13.91 4.93
N ALA A 315 15.46 -12.70 5.44
CA ALA A 315 14.67 -11.51 5.13
C ALA A 315 14.78 -11.12 3.64
N SER A 316 15.99 -11.13 3.08
CA SER A 316 16.26 -10.89 1.66
C SER A 316 15.55 -11.92 0.78
N ALA A 317 15.73 -13.21 1.06
CA ALA A 317 15.11 -14.27 0.27
C ALA A 317 13.56 -14.26 0.34
N ALA A 318 12.97 -13.90 1.49
CA ALA A 318 11.54 -13.70 1.62
C ALA A 318 11.03 -12.47 0.83
N LEU A 319 11.79 -11.37 0.82
CA LEU A 319 11.46 -10.17 0.06
C LEU A 319 11.57 -10.41 -1.45
N ILE A 320 12.65 -11.06 -1.89
CA ILE A 320 12.86 -11.43 -3.29
C ILE A 320 11.74 -12.37 -3.76
N ARG A 321 11.40 -13.45 -3.01
CA ARG A 321 10.25 -14.32 -3.32
C ARG A 321 8.96 -13.53 -3.52
N TRP A 322 8.66 -12.58 -2.62
CA TRP A 322 7.48 -11.73 -2.73
C TRP A 322 7.51 -10.88 -4.00
N LEU A 323 8.63 -10.19 -4.27
CA LEU A 323 8.84 -9.33 -5.45
C LEU A 323 8.72 -10.11 -6.76
N LEU A 324 9.35 -11.29 -6.86
CA LEU A 324 9.24 -12.16 -8.04
C LEU A 324 7.78 -12.50 -8.33
N GLN A 325 7.01 -12.88 -7.30
CA GLN A 325 5.60 -13.20 -7.46
C GLN A 325 4.74 -11.96 -7.78
N GLN A 326 4.96 -10.81 -7.15
CA GLN A 326 4.10 -9.62 -7.32
C GLN A 326 4.22 -8.99 -8.70
N TYR A 327 5.44 -8.97 -9.24
CA TYR A 327 5.77 -8.27 -10.49
C TYR A 327 6.08 -9.22 -11.65
N GLN A 328 5.91 -10.54 -11.43
CA GLN A 328 6.18 -11.62 -12.39
C GLN A 328 7.59 -11.49 -13.00
N ILE A 329 8.56 -11.15 -12.14
CA ILE A 329 9.97 -11.03 -12.49
C ILE A 329 10.51 -12.47 -12.63
N PRO A 330 11.17 -12.83 -13.75
CA PRO A 330 11.88 -14.11 -13.85
C PRO A 330 12.98 -14.20 -12.77
N ARG A 331 13.20 -15.38 -12.16
CA ARG A 331 14.30 -15.58 -11.19
C ARG A 331 15.68 -15.24 -11.80
N THR A 332 15.82 -15.38 -13.12
CA THR A 332 17.00 -14.97 -13.91
C THR A 332 17.24 -13.46 -13.95
N ASN A 333 16.26 -12.64 -13.56
CA ASN A 333 16.33 -11.17 -13.63
C ASN A 333 16.70 -10.53 -12.26
N ILE A 334 17.47 -11.25 -11.44
CA ILE A 334 18.06 -10.77 -10.19
C ILE A 334 19.56 -10.57 -10.43
N PHE A 335 20.07 -9.34 -10.23
CA PHE A 335 21.43 -8.96 -10.58
C PHE A 335 22.20 -8.30 -9.43
N GLY A 336 23.53 -8.33 -9.46
CA GLY A 336 24.36 -7.33 -8.76
C GLY A 336 24.23 -5.94 -9.38
N HIS A 337 24.77 -4.90 -8.73
CA HIS A 337 24.67 -3.50 -9.20
C HIS A 337 25.36 -3.33 -10.56
N ASP A 338 26.62 -3.75 -10.65
CA ASP A 338 27.43 -3.68 -11.86
C ASP A 338 26.95 -4.63 -12.97
N PHE A 339 26.49 -5.83 -12.57
CA PHE A 339 25.96 -6.86 -13.48
C PHE A 339 24.55 -6.55 -14.03
N ALA A 340 23.88 -5.49 -13.57
CA ALA A 340 22.50 -5.20 -13.95
C ALA A 340 22.39 -4.75 -15.43
N PRO A 341 21.52 -5.37 -16.26
CA PRO A 341 21.31 -4.95 -17.64
C PRO A 341 20.87 -3.48 -17.72
N GLY A 342 21.66 -2.68 -18.43
CA GLY A 342 21.52 -1.23 -18.54
C GLY A 342 22.38 -0.42 -17.56
N TYR A 343 23.19 -1.04 -16.70
CA TYR A 343 24.14 -0.33 -15.83
C TYR A 343 25.12 0.53 -16.65
N SER A 344 25.27 1.81 -16.25
CA SER A 344 25.98 2.81 -17.08
C SER A 344 26.79 3.85 -16.30
N ARG A 345 27.20 3.57 -15.05
CA ARG A 345 27.92 4.55 -14.21
C ARG A 345 29.39 4.69 -14.65
N PRO A 346 29.88 5.90 -14.99
CA PRO A 346 31.31 6.14 -15.19
C PRO A 346 32.11 5.80 -13.93
N GLY A 347 33.22 5.07 -14.09
CA GLY A 347 34.05 4.59 -12.97
C GLY A 347 33.57 3.33 -12.26
N GLY A 348 32.37 2.81 -12.59
CA GLY A 348 31.89 1.51 -12.11
C GLY A 348 31.55 1.44 -10.61
N THR A 349 31.47 0.22 -10.10
CA THR A 349 31.30 -0.17 -8.69
C THR A 349 31.63 -1.66 -8.56
N SER A 350 31.98 -2.15 -7.38
CA SER A 350 32.06 -3.58 -7.07
C SER A 350 30.84 -4.09 -6.29
N CYS A 351 29.95 -3.21 -5.84
CA CYS A 351 28.71 -3.53 -5.14
C CYS A 351 27.88 -4.61 -5.90
N PRO A 352 27.41 -5.71 -5.28
CA PRO A 352 27.38 -6.03 -3.84
C PRO A 352 28.60 -6.82 -3.34
N ASP A 353 29.78 -6.58 -3.90
CA ASP A 353 31.06 -7.23 -3.62
C ASP A 353 30.94 -8.77 -3.63
N LYS A 354 31.24 -9.39 -2.49
CA LYS A 354 31.19 -10.82 -2.22
C LYS A 354 30.06 -11.20 -1.25
N LEU A 355 29.10 -10.31 -1.02
CA LEU A 355 28.07 -10.47 0.01
C LEU A 355 27.25 -11.76 -0.17
N PHE A 356 27.07 -12.20 -1.43
CA PHE A 356 26.30 -13.39 -1.81
C PHE A 356 27.16 -14.66 -2.02
N GLY A 357 28.49 -14.60 -1.85
CA GLY A 357 29.38 -15.78 -1.89
C GLY A 357 30.84 -15.46 -2.22
N ALA A 358 31.68 -16.50 -2.35
CA ALA A 358 33.15 -16.38 -2.34
C ALA A 358 33.79 -15.44 -3.40
N THR A 359 33.08 -15.18 -4.50
CA THR A 359 33.54 -14.35 -5.62
C THR A 359 32.50 -13.32 -6.03
N HIS A 360 32.99 -12.16 -6.45
CA HIS A 360 32.20 -11.11 -7.10
C HIS A 360 31.92 -11.55 -8.55
N ASP A 361 30.81 -12.27 -8.75
CA ASP A 361 30.35 -12.83 -10.03
C ASP A 361 28.82 -12.97 -9.98
N GLN A 362 28.13 -12.53 -11.03
CA GLN A 362 26.69 -12.74 -11.23
C GLN A 362 26.28 -14.21 -11.09
N ARG A 363 27.15 -15.18 -11.43
CA ARG A 363 26.93 -16.62 -11.22
C ARG A 363 26.83 -16.99 -9.74
N THR A 364 27.63 -16.35 -8.88
CA THR A 364 27.59 -16.53 -7.43
C THR A 364 26.28 -16.00 -6.86
N ILE A 365 25.84 -14.82 -7.33
CA ILE A 365 24.53 -14.26 -6.99
C ILE A 365 23.40 -15.20 -7.43
N ALA A 366 23.43 -15.68 -8.68
CA ALA A 366 22.43 -16.61 -9.21
C ALA A 366 22.38 -17.95 -8.44
N ALA A 367 23.54 -18.50 -8.04
CA ALA A 367 23.62 -19.70 -7.22
C ALA A 367 23.06 -19.49 -5.80
N TRP A 368 23.32 -18.34 -5.17
CA TRP A 368 22.69 -17.98 -3.90
C TRP A 368 21.17 -17.85 -4.04
N VAL A 369 20.70 -17.19 -5.11
CA VAL A 369 19.26 -17.04 -5.40
C VAL A 369 18.59 -18.40 -5.55
N GLU A 370 19.12 -19.31 -6.39
CA GLU A 370 18.51 -20.63 -6.62
C GLU A 370 18.48 -21.49 -5.34
N ALA A 371 19.48 -21.35 -4.47
CA ALA A 371 19.52 -22.06 -3.19
C ALA A 371 18.61 -21.47 -2.10
N ASN A 372 18.16 -20.22 -2.21
CA ASN A 372 17.47 -19.50 -1.11
C ASN A 372 16.07 -18.96 -1.44
N VAL A 373 15.71 -18.73 -2.72
CA VAL A 373 14.54 -17.93 -3.18
C VAL A 373 13.49 -18.78 -3.90
#